data_AF-A0A9D7XQW8-F1
#
_entry.id   AF-A0A9D7XQW8-F1
#
_cell.length_a   1.000
_cell.length_b   1.000
_cell.length_c   1.000
_cell.angle_alpha   90.00
_cell.angle_beta   90.00
_cell.angle_gamma   90.00
#
_symmetry.space_group_name_H-M   'P 1'
#
loop_
_entity.id
_entity.type
_entity.pdbx_description
1 polymer ?
#
loop_
_entity_poly.entity_id
_entity_poly.type
_entity_poly.pdbx_seq_one_letter_code
_entity_poly.pdbx_strand_id
1 'polypeptide(L)' 'MARIDHLRAAAPGFRTREIVLATTLLDTTKYPDEALVALYRRRWAVELCFRDIKTTLGLDVLRCQSPDLIEKEIMLFCA' A
#
# COMPACT_ATOMS: atom_id res chain seq x y z
N MET A 1 -22.41 3.02 3.40
CA MET A 1 -22.32 2.04 4.50
C MET A 1 -20.97 1.35 4.38
N ALA A 2 -20.17 1.31 5.44
CA ALA A 2 -18.85 0.67 5.43
C ALA A 2 -18.79 -0.34 6.56
N ARG A 3 -18.19 -1.50 6.29
CA ARG A 3 -17.87 -2.54 7.26
C ARG A 3 -16.49 -2.25 7.84
N ILE A 4 -16.36 -2.30 9.16
CA ILE A 4 -15.09 -2.11 9.86
C ILE A 4 -14.81 -3.38 10.65
N ASP A 5 -13.71 -4.06 10.31
CA ASP A 5 -13.31 -5.30 10.98
C ASP A 5 -11.93 -5.19 11.60
N HIS A 6 -11.77 -5.80 12.76
CA HIS A 6 -10.50 -5.97 13.45
C HIS A 6 -9.88 -7.29 13.04
N LEU A 7 -8.91 -7.23 12.14
CA LEU A 7 -8.30 -8.40 11.54
C LEU A 7 -6.90 -8.63 12.11
N ARG A 8 -6.61 -9.89 12.46
CA ARG A 8 -5.27 -10.29 12.90
C ARG A 8 -4.46 -10.77 11.70
N ALA A 9 -3.41 -10.01 11.36
CA ALA A 9 -2.45 -10.42 10.35
C ALA A 9 -1.24 -11.10 11.02
N ALA A 10 -1.21 -12.43 11.01
CA ALA A 10 -0.03 -13.23 11.35
C ALA A 10 0.73 -13.69 10.10
N ALA A 11 1.99 -13.28 9.94
CA ALA A 11 2.86 -13.73 8.85
C ALA A 11 4.10 -14.42 9.43
N PRO A 12 4.54 -15.58 8.89
CA PRO A 12 5.76 -16.24 9.36
C PRO A 12 6.95 -15.29 9.31
N GLY A 13 7.71 -15.18 10.41
CA GLY A 13 8.86 -14.28 10.53
C GLY A 13 8.55 -12.83 10.92
N PHE A 14 7.27 -12.46 11.06
CA PHE A 14 6.84 -11.12 11.49
C PHE A 14 5.99 -11.17 12.76
N ARG A 15 6.00 -10.09 13.55
CA ARG A 15 5.09 -9.97 14.71
C ARG A 15 3.65 -9.87 14.24
N THR A 16 2.75 -10.65 14.84
CA THR A 16 1.31 -10.54 14.61
C THR A 16 0.86 -9.10 14.88
N ARG A 17 0.24 -8.48 13.88
CA ARG A 17 -0.33 -7.14 13.98
C ARG A 17 -1.84 -7.21 13.88
N GLU A 18 -2.52 -6.44 14.73
CA GLU A 18 -3.93 -6.13 14.57
C GLU A 18 -4.06 -4.99 13.55
N ILE A 19 -4.99 -5.16 12.60
CA ILE A 19 -5.26 -4.21 11.53
C ILE A 19 -6.76 -3.92 11.56
N VAL A 20 -7.13 -2.65 11.57
CA VAL A 20 -8.52 -2.23 11.38
C VAL A 20 -8.73 -2.00 9.88
N LEU A 21 -9.59 -2.80 9.27
CA LEU A 21 -9.92 -2.70 7.85
C LEU A 21 -11.31 -2.08 7.69
N ALA A 22 -11.38 -0.93 7.02
CA ALA A 22 -12.64 -0.37 6.56
C ALA A 22 -12.88 -0.73 5.08
N THR A 23 -14.00 -1.39 4.77
CA THR A 23 -14.31 -1.86 3.42
C THR A 23 -15.78 -1.63 3.05
N THR A 24 -16.06 -1.49 1.76
CA THR A 24 -17.42 -1.48 1.20
C THR A 24 -17.95 -2.88 0.91
N LEU A 25 -17.14 -3.92 1.12
CA LEU A 25 -17.53 -5.32 1.00
C LEU A 25 -18.30 -5.76 2.25
N LEU A 26 -19.63 -5.65 2.19
CA LEU A 26 -20.52 -5.87 3.34
C LEU A 26 -20.86 -7.35 3.58
N ASP A 27 -20.73 -8.20 2.56
CA ASP A 27 -21.10 -9.62 2.63
C ASP A 27 -19.97 -10.47 3.21
N THR A 28 -20.13 -10.90 4.46
CA THR A 28 -19.16 -11.72 5.21
C THR A 28 -19.06 -13.16 4.68
N THR A 29 -20.09 -13.67 4.03
CA THR A 29 -20.12 -15.04 3.48
C THR A 29 -19.36 -15.07 2.15
N LYS A 30 -19.55 -14.03 1.33
CA LYS A 30 -18.85 -13.89 0.05
C LYS A 30 -17.41 -13.40 0.22
N TYR A 31 -17.14 -12.58 1.23
CA TYR A 31 -15.82 -12.00 1.51
C TYR A 31 -15.38 -12.32 2.95
N PRO A 32 -14.79 -13.49 3.17
CA PRO A 32 -14.30 -13.87 4.49
C PRO A 32 -13.08 -13.03 4.89
N ASP A 33 -12.91 -12.87 6.19
CA ASP A 33 -11.86 -12.07 6.83
C ASP A 33 -10.45 -12.46 6.39
N GLU A 34 -10.18 -13.76 6.24
CA GLU A 34 -8.89 -14.27 5.78
C GLU A 34 -8.53 -13.81 4.36
N ALA A 35 -9.53 -13.78 3.46
CA ALA A 35 -9.34 -13.30 2.10
C ALA A 35 -9.09 -11.79 2.08
N LEU A 36 -9.77 -11.02 2.94
CA LEU A 36 -9.54 -9.59 3.12
C LEU A 36 -8.14 -9.31 3.67
N VAL A 37 -7.67 -10.08 4.66
CA VAL A 37 -6.30 -9.99 5.19
C VAL A 37 -5.28 -10.28 4.10
N ALA A 38 -5.47 -11.34 3.31
CA ALA A 38 -4.57 -11.69 2.22
C ALA A 38 -4.50 -10.58 1.16
N LEU A 39 -5.65 -10.00 0.79
CA LEU A 39 -5.72 -8.88 -0.14
C LEU A 39 -5.04 -7.63 0.41
N TYR A 40 -5.25 -7.33 1.69
CA TYR A 40 -4.60 -6.20 2.35
C TYR A 40 -3.08 -6.37 2.44
N ARG A 41 -2.59 -7.59 2.67
CA ARG A 41 -1.15 -7.89 2.61
C ARG A 41 -0.55 -7.67 1.24
N ARG A 42 -1.26 -8.11 0.18
CA ARG A 42 -0.82 -7.86 -1.19
C ARG A 42 -0.75 -6.36 -1.48
N ARG A 43 -1.69 -5.58 -0.94
CA ARG A 43 -1.64 -4.11 -1.00
C ARG A 43 -0.41 -3.55 -0.28
N TRP A 44 -0.04 -4.07 0.89
CA TRP A 44 1.20 -3.64 1.57
C TRP A 44 2.47 -3.92 0.77
N ALA A 45 2.51 -5.00 -0.02
CA ALA A 45 3.67 -5.26 -0.89
C ALA A 45 3.90 -4.14 -1.92
N VAL A 46 2.88 -3.34 -2.26
CA VAL A 46 3.04 -2.17 -3.13
C VAL A 46 3.94 -1.10 -2.51
N GLU A 47 4.02 -1.00 -1.18
CA GLU A 47 4.95 -0.06 -0.52
C GLU A 47 6.42 -0.40 -0.81
N LEU A 48 6.73 -1.70 -0.95
CA LEU A 48 8.06 -2.15 -1.38
C LEU A 48 8.31 -1.77 -2.85
N CYS A 49 7.32 -1.99 -3.71
CA CYS A 49 7.41 -1.57 -5.12
C CYS A 49 7.63 -0.05 -5.24
N PHE A 50 6.93 0.77 -4.46
CA PHE A 50 7.16 2.22 -4.45
C PHE A 50 8.54 2.61 -3.94
N ARG A 51 9.09 1.88 -2.97
CA ARG A 51 10.47 2.08 -2.54
C ARG A 51 11.43 1.77 -3.69
N ASP A 52 11.24 0.64 -4.36
CA ASP A 52 12.10 0.21 -5.45
C ASP A 52 12.04 1.18 -6.64
N ILE A 53 10.86 1.70 -6.97
CA ILE A 53 10.69 2.76 -7.97
C ILE A 53 11.49 4.00 -7.56
N LYS A 54 11.38 4.43 -6.30
CA LYS A 54 12.08 5.63 -5.82
C LYS A 54 13.59 5.49 -5.87
N THR A 55 14.11 4.34 -5.44
CA THR A 55 15.57 4.10 -5.43
C THR A 55 16.11 3.84 -6.83
N THR A 56 15.42 3.04 -7.64
CA THR A 56 15.88 2.66 -8.99
C THR A 56 15.88 3.85 -9.94
N LEU A 57 14.87 4.71 -9.84
CA LEU A 57 14.74 5.90 -10.68
C LEU A 57 15.47 7.12 -10.10
N GLY A 58 16.13 7.00 -8.95
CA GLY A 58 16.82 8.13 -8.29
C GLY A 58 15.88 9.25 -7.83
N LEU A 59 14.60 8.92 -7.57
CA LEU A 59 13.61 9.85 -7.00
C LEU A 59 13.77 10.02 -5.48
N ASP A 60 14.81 9.44 -4.89
CA ASP A 60 15.19 9.64 -3.49
C ASP A 60 15.83 11.01 -3.27
N VAL A 61 16.45 11.60 -4.30
CA VAL A 61 17.01 12.96 -4.28
C VAL A 61 16.56 13.75 -5.52
N LEU A 62 15.55 14.60 -5.33
CA LEU A 62 15.07 15.52 -6.36
C LEU A 62 15.99 16.74 -6.46
N ARG A 63 16.35 17.15 -7.68
CA ARG A 63 17.29 18.26 -7.90
C ARG A 63 16.60 19.60 -8.02
N CYS A 64 15.35 19.60 -8.49
CA CYS A 64 14.57 20.81 -8.65
C CYS A 64 14.06 21.32 -7.28
N GLN A 65 14.02 22.64 -7.11
CA GLN A 65 13.60 23.29 -5.86
C GLN A 65 12.23 23.99 -5.97
N SER A 66 11.60 23.97 -7.15
CA SER A 66 10.26 24.50 -7.36
C SER A 66 9.23 23.36 -7.56
N PRO A 67 8.01 23.48 -7.00
CA PRO A 67 6.99 22.43 -7.12
C PRO A 67 6.68 22.02 -8.56
N ASP A 68 6.56 23.00 -9.47
CA ASP A 68 6.23 22.76 -10.88
C ASP A 68 7.30 21.96 -11.62
N LEU A 69 8.58 22.13 -11.25
CA LEU A 69 9.69 21.39 -11.87
C LEU A 69 9.85 20.01 -11.25
N ILE A 70 9.57 19.85 -9.95
CA ILE A 70 9.54 18.54 -9.28
C ILE A 70 8.48 17.63 -9.90
N GLU A 71 7.28 18.15 -10.18
CA GLU A 71 6.23 17.36 -10.83
C GLU A 71 6.67 16.87 -12.21
N LYS A 72 7.32 17.74 -12.99
CA LYS A 72 7.89 17.37 -14.29
C LYS A 72 9.02 16.35 -14.16
N GLU A 73 9.89 16.50 -13.17
CA GLU A 73 10.97 15.54 -12.87
C GLU A 73 10.38 14.16 -12.58
N ILE A 74 9.38 14.05 -11.71
CA ILE A 74 8.68 12.80 -11.40
C ILE A 74 7.99 12.20 -12.63
N MET A 75 7.29 13.02 -13.41
CA MET A 75 6.59 12.57 -14.63
C MET A 75 7.55 11.99 -15.68
N LEU A 76 8.76 12.54 -15.79
CA LEU A 76 9.77 12.06 -16.75
C LEU A 76 10.31 10.67 -16.39
N PHE A 77 10.31 10.31 -15.11
CA PHE A 77 10.73 9.00 -14.63
C PHE A 77 9.60 7.96 -14.62
N CYS A 78 8.35 8.40 -14.47
CA CYS A 78 7.16 7.52 -14.43
C CYS A 78 6.52 7.26 -15.81
N ALA A 79 7.00 7.89 -16.89
CA ALA A 79 6.53 7.71 -18.27
C ALA A 79 7.28 6.58 -18.99
#